data_AF-A0A9X3H3I8-F1
#
_entry.id   AF-A0A9X3H3I8-F1
#
_cell.length_a   1.000
_cell.length_b   1.000
_cell.length_c   1.000
_cell.angle_alpha   90.00
_cell.angle_beta   90.00
_cell.angle_gamma   90.00
#
_symmetry.space_group_name_H-M   'P 1'
#
loop_
_entity.id
_entity.type
_entity.pdbx_description
1 polymer ?
#
loop_
_entity_poly.entity_id
_entity_poly.type
_entity_poly.pdbx_seq_one_letter_code
_entity_poly.pdbx_strand_id
1 'polypeptide(L)'
;MNDAEHLPLYKIGAVLGRLMNFVGQESRIFWRFLLAILLIAGASLPAASHAKGERFDKECSAVNARLITVAEASLNRKKLEQACVRISGISDGWTLYGSFGDIYRNTDAWEEHRHKRWMAGRIGLRPFPEADDDGDTLPEGGTWSWSRKVPRRVTLIGRLHDCSLDWSRGDPNSDDFEIRMGTGWCHYNSGAVLRPVAIVAESPVKFIRMTGTRARGKYGDVVPLRNDATLTATIMAFLNRLFDAVRRGDRRAVLDLYDYSEIALAPNGIEISEDELAEEADIDPAVSAQHTLKLLFGSPDTPLSRAVRDGAPAVRLFAPRWKTEHEPDAWACWTAARSAEKDWPISSIDAFNVAGRPYACISVVKDSSITGGISVDDTVPYRPWTTVEPTDR
;
A
#
# COMPACT_ATOMS: atom_id res chain seq x y z
N MET A 1 94.48 17.78 1.48
CA MET A 1 93.73 19.05 1.38
C MET A 1 92.26 18.70 1.38
N ASN A 2 91.61 18.88 2.53
CA ASN A 2 90.17 19.03 2.71
C ASN A 2 89.96 19.37 4.18
N ASP A 3 89.74 20.65 4.43
CA ASP A 3 89.38 21.20 5.73
C ASP A 3 87.93 20.83 6.04
N ALA A 4 87.70 20.21 7.19
CA ALA A 4 86.37 19.98 7.74
C ALA A 4 86.26 20.78 9.05
N GLU A 5 85.50 21.87 8.99
CA GLU A 5 85.19 22.74 10.12
C GLU A 5 84.37 21.99 11.20
N HIS A 6 84.81 22.10 12.44
CA HIS A 6 84.08 21.63 13.62
C HIS A 6 82.94 22.61 13.97
N LEU A 7 81.69 22.15 13.86
CA LEU A 7 80.53 22.82 14.47
C LEU A 7 80.52 22.57 15.99
N PRO A 8 80.27 23.61 16.82
CA PRO A 8 80.39 23.45 18.26
C PRO A 8 79.10 22.88 18.89
N LEU A 9 79.29 21.85 19.72
CA LEU A 9 78.28 21.02 20.41
C LEU A 9 77.25 21.79 21.28
N TYR A 10 77.46 23.07 21.57
CA TYR A 10 76.53 23.83 22.43
C TYR A 10 75.23 24.26 21.73
N LYS A 11 75.14 24.22 20.40
CA LYS A 11 73.89 24.57 19.68
C LYS A 11 72.86 23.42 19.61
N ILE A 12 73.27 22.18 19.88
CA ILE A 12 72.39 21.00 19.80
C ILE A 12 71.45 20.91 21.02
N GLY A 13 71.92 21.31 22.21
CA GLY A 13 71.10 21.29 23.44
C GLY A 13 69.90 22.25 23.42
N ALA A 14 70.07 23.44 22.82
CA ALA A 14 69.00 24.44 22.75
C ALA A 14 67.88 24.07 21.75
N VAL A 15 68.21 23.27 20.72
CA VAL A 15 67.24 22.78 19.72
C VAL A 15 66.44 21.60 20.26
N LEU A 16 67.08 20.67 20.98
CA LEU A 16 66.40 19.53 21.62
C LEU A 16 65.44 19.95 22.74
N GLY A 17 65.80 20.96 23.55
CA GLY A 17 64.91 21.49 24.60
C GLY A 17 63.65 22.17 24.06
N ARG A 18 63.72 22.79 22.88
CA ARG A 18 62.53 23.36 22.21
C ARG A 18 61.66 22.29 21.54
N LEU A 19 62.26 21.24 20.97
CA LEU A 19 61.53 20.11 20.39
C LEU A 19 60.75 19.31 21.45
N MET A 20 61.30 19.08 22.64
CA MET A 20 60.59 18.34 23.69
C MET A 20 59.42 19.14 24.31
N ASN A 21 59.52 20.47 24.38
CA ASN A 21 58.39 21.31 24.81
C ASN A 21 57.29 21.41 23.74
N PHE A 22 57.64 21.37 22.45
CA PHE A 22 56.66 21.39 21.37
C PHE A 22 55.83 20.10 21.32
N VAL A 23 56.46 18.93 21.52
CA VAL A 23 55.77 17.62 21.58
C VAL A 23 54.83 17.51 22.79
N GLY A 24 55.20 18.11 23.94
CA GLY A 24 54.34 18.13 25.12
C GLY A 24 53.10 19.04 25.00
N GLN A 25 53.21 20.13 24.24
CA GLN A 25 52.13 21.11 24.08
C GLN A 25 51.12 20.69 23.00
N GLU A 26 51.58 20.12 21.88
CA GLU A 26 50.69 19.58 20.85
C GLU A 26 49.96 18.32 21.30
N SER A 27 50.59 17.48 22.13
CA SER A 27 49.95 16.34 22.79
C SER A 27 48.72 16.76 23.60
N ARG A 28 48.82 17.83 24.39
CA ARG A 28 47.69 18.31 25.22
C ARG A 28 46.54 18.88 24.40
N ILE A 29 46.85 19.53 23.28
CA ILE A 29 45.83 20.07 22.35
C ILE A 29 45.14 18.90 21.63
N PHE A 30 45.92 17.94 21.13
CA PHE A 30 45.38 16.74 20.49
C PHE A 30 44.46 15.95 21.43
N TRP A 31 44.88 15.72 22.68
CA TRP A 31 44.05 15.04 23.67
C TRP A 31 42.77 15.81 24.02
N ARG A 32 42.82 17.14 24.11
CA ARG A 32 41.62 17.96 24.34
C ARG A 32 40.65 17.92 23.15
N PHE A 33 41.16 17.94 21.92
CA PHE A 33 40.35 17.79 20.71
C PHE A 33 39.75 16.39 20.61
N LEU A 34 40.51 15.34 20.91
CA LEU A 34 40.02 13.96 20.91
C LEU A 34 38.93 13.76 21.97
N LEU A 35 39.09 14.34 23.17
CA LEU A 35 38.09 14.28 24.24
C LEU A 35 36.82 15.07 23.89
N ALA A 36 36.96 16.23 23.25
CA ALA A 36 35.83 17.00 22.75
C ALA A 36 35.08 16.27 21.63
N ILE A 37 35.80 15.63 20.69
CA ILE A 37 35.19 14.80 19.64
C ILE A 37 34.50 13.57 20.25
N LEU A 38 35.08 12.93 21.27
CA LEU A 38 34.46 11.80 21.98
C LEU A 38 33.23 12.22 22.80
N LEU A 39 33.24 13.41 23.42
CA LEU A 39 32.07 13.96 24.13
C LEU A 39 30.95 14.37 23.16
N ILE A 40 31.29 14.96 22.02
CA ILE A 40 30.32 15.31 20.96
C ILE A 40 29.78 14.03 20.32
N ALA A 41 30.61 13.04 20.01
CA ALA A 41 30.18 11.75 19.49
C ALA A 41 29.33 10.99 20.52
N GLY A 42 29.67 11.07 21.82
CA GLY A 42 28.89 10.49 22.91
C GLY A 42 27.53 11.15 23.13
N ALA A 43 27.41 12.46 22.88
CA ALA A 43 26.15 13.20 22.97
C ALA A 43 25.29 13.11 21.70
N SER A 44 25.88 12.75 20.56
CA SER A 44 25.20 12.64 19.26
C SER A 44 24.78 11.22 18.89
N LEU A 45 25.24 10.21 19.65
CA LEU A 45 24.72 8.86 19.54
C LEU A 45 23.33 8.87 20.18
N PRO A 46 22.23 8.66 19.42
CA PRO A 46 20.96 8.36 20.06
C PRO A 46 21.24 7.18 20.98
N ALA A 47 20.78 7.28 22.23
CA ALA A 47 20.90 6.22 23.21
C ALA A 47 20.27 4.93 22.65
N ALA A 48 21.08 4.15 21.93
CA ALA A 48 20.80 2.78 21.54
C ALA A 48 21.08 1.87 22.74
N SER A 49 20.74 2.36 23.93
CA SER A 49 20.87 1.65 25.18
C SER A 49 19.54 0.98 25.49
N HIS A 50 19.53 -0.34 25.33
CA HIS A 50 18.63 -1.25 26.06
C HIS A 50 17.13 -1.21 25.72
N ALA A 51 16.77 -1.53 24.48
CA ALA A 51 15.47 -2.15 24.19
C ALA A 51 15.49 -3.68 24.48
N LYS A 52 16.13 -4.09 25.57
CA LYS A 52 16.00 -5.46 26.12
C LYS A 52 15.25 -5.34 27.44
N GLY A 53 13.92 -5.43 27.36
CA GLY A 53 13.07 -5.68 28.53
C GLY A 53 12.59 -4.45 29.30
N GLU A 54 12.13 -3.39 28.63
CA GLU A 54 11.12 -2.56 29.32
C GLU A 54 9.91 -3.45 29.63
N ARG A 55 9.60 -3.57 30.92
CA ARG A 55 8.51 -4.40 31.42
C ARG A 55 7.22 -4.13 30.65
N PHE A 56 6.55 -5.21 30.28
CA PHE A 56 5.25 -5.28 29.61
C PHE A 56 4.14 -4.45 30.29
N ASP A 57 4.36 -4.05 31.55
CA ASP A 57 3.37 -3.40 32.41
C ASP A 57 3.27 -1.87 32.25
N LYS A 58 4.21 -1.21 31.57
CA LYS A 58 4.11 0.24 31.35
C LYS A 58 3.06 0.55 30.29
N GLU A 59 2.14 1.47 30.55
CA GLU A 59 1.17 1.94 29.55
C GLU A 59 1.87 2.46 28.29
N CYS A 60 1.39 2.12 27.09
CA CYS A 60 1.97 2.61 25.85
C CYS A 60 1.41 4.01 25.54
N SER A 61 2.29 5.00 25.38
CA SER A 61 1.91 6.41 25.24
C SER A 61 2.89 7.16 24.33
N ALA A 62 2.55 8.39 23.95
CA ALA A 62 3.45 9.23 23.15
C ALA A 62 4.82 9.48 23.80
N VAL A 63 4.92 9.38 25.13
CA VAL A 63 6.14 9.68 25.90
C VAL A 63 7.16 8.54 25.83
N ASN A 64 6.69 7.29 25.81
CA ASN A 64 7.55 6.10 25.82
C ASN A 64 7.55 5.31 24.51
N ALA A 65 6.74 5.72 23.52
CA ALA A 65 6.71 5.09 22.22
C ALA A 65 8.00 5.37 21.42
N ARG A 66 8.70 4.30 21.04
CA ARG A 66 9.88 4.40 20.18
C ARG A 66 9.47 4.72 18.75
N LEU A 67 10.03 5.79 18.17
CA LEU A 67 9.85 6.07 16.74
C LEU A 67 10.53 5.00 15.88
N ILE A 68 9.77 4.37 14.99
CA ILE A 68 10.25 3.39 14.02
C ILE A 68 9.56 3.58 12.66
N THR A 69 10.07 2.91 11.64
CA THR A 69 9.46 2.87 10.30
C THR A 69 8.62 1.60 10.11
N VAL A 70 7.72 1.60 9.12
CA VAL A 70 6.97 0.41 8.69
C VAL A 70 7.91 -0.74 8.30
N ALA A 71 9.00 -0.42 7.58
CA ALA A 71 10.06 -1.38 7.23
C ALA A 71 10.74 -2.00 8.44
N GLU A 72 11.07 -1.19 9.44
CA GLU A 72 11.67 -1.70 10.66
C GLU A 72 10.71 -2.62 11.42
N ALA A 73 9.44 -2.23 11.56
CA ALA A 73 8.40 -3.02 12.21
C ALA A 73 8.21 -4.38 11.53
N SER A 74 8.03 -4.38 10.20
CA SER A 74 7.78 -5.60 9.42
C SER A 74 8.96 -6.57 9.44
N LEU A 75 10.19 -6.07 9.23
CA LEU A 75 11.40 -6.90 9.14
C LEU A 75 11.88 -7.41 10.50
N ASN A 76 11.61 -6.70 11.59
CA ASN A 76 12.08 -7.04 12.94
C ASN A 76 10.96 -7.49 13.88
N ARG A 77 9.80 -7.89 13.36
CA ARG A 77 8.59 -8.25 14.14
C ARG A 77 8.86 -9.10 15.38
N LYS A 78 9.64 -10.18 15.28
CA LYS A 78 10.01 -11.05 16.41
C LYS A 78 10.82 -10.35 17.50
N LYS A 79 11.71 -9.43 17.12
CA LYS A 79 12.54 -8.67 18.07
C LYS A 79 11.79 -7.51 18.69
N LEU A 80 10.75 -7.02 18.00
CA LEU A 80 9.93 -5.88 18.41
C LEU A 80 8.58 -6.31 18.99
N GLU A 81 8.40 -7.60 19.28
CA GLU A 81 7.17 -8.12 19.88
C GLU A 81 6.82 -7.35 21.15
N GLN A 82 5.58 -6.86 21.22
CA GLN A 82 5.04 -5.99 22.28
C GLN A 82 5.75 -4.64 22.48
N ALA A 83 6.72 -4.26 21.63
CA ALA A 83 7.36 -2.96 21.73
C ALA A 83 6.32 -1.83 21.59
N CYS A 84 6.34 -0.87 22.50
CA CYS A 84 5.57 0.37 22.37
C CYS A 84 6.25 1.26 21.35
N VAL A 85 5.57 1.54 20.24
CA VAL A 85 6.14 2.22 19.07
C VAL A 85 5.26 3.35 18.61
N ARG A 86 5.91 4.33 17.97
CA ARG A 86 5.30 5.38 17.18
C ARG A 86 5.70 5.15 15.73
N ILE A 87 4.72 5.03 14.85
CA ILE A 87 4.94 4.69 13.44
C ILE A 87 4.07 5.57 12.55
N SER A 88 4.66 6.12 11.50
CA SER A 88 3.94 6.92 10.50
C SER A 88 3.91 6.20 9.16
N GLY A 89 2.80 6.32 8.45
CA GLY A 89 2.61 5.68 7.15
C GLY A 89 1.34 6.14 6.44
N ILE A 90 0.96 5.40 5.41
CA ILE A 90 -0.31 5.54 4.69
C ILE A 90 -1.17 4.35 5.10
N SER A 91 -2.29 4.60 5.78
CA SER A 91 -3.30 3.58 6.03
C SER A 91 -4.21 3.48 4.82
N ASP A 92 -4.46 2.26 4.35
CA ASP A 92 -5.48 1.90 3.34
C ASP A 92 -6.12 0.58 3.82
N GLY A 93 -7.39 0.65 4.24
CA GLY A 93 -8.05 -0.41 5.01
C GLY A 93 -7.28 -0.77 6.29
N TRP A 94 -7.13 -2.07 6.53
CA TRP A 94 -6.45 -2.64 7.70
C TRP A 94 -4.93 -2.75 7.56
N THR A 95 -4.34 -2.05 6.59
CA THR A 95 -2.90 -2.11 6.32
C THR A 95 -2.27 -0.73 6.42
N LEU A 96 -1.12 -0.66 7.09
CA LEU A 96 -0.27 0.51 7.12
C LEU A 96 0.94 0.31 6.22
N TYR A 97 1.08 1.20 5.23
CA TYR A 97 2.16 1.20 4.25
C TYR A 97 3.19 2.28 4.54
N GLY A 98 4.46 1.99 4.26
CA GLY A 98 5.55 2.98 4.37
C GLY A 98 5.48 4.06 3.29
N SER A 99 4.94 3.73 2.11
CA SER A 99 4.84 4.61 0.96
C SER A 99 3.77 4.14 -0.03
N PHE A 100 3.37 5.00 -0.98
CA PHE A 100 2.50 4.57 -2.10
C PHE A 100 3.13 3.45 -2.92
N GLY A 101 4.45 3.45 -3.07
CA GLY A 101 5.15 2.37 -3.76
C GLY A 101 5.05 1.02 -3.04
N ASP A 102 4.79 1.02 -1.74
CA ASP A 102 4.56 -0.21 -0.98
C ASP A 102 3.13 -0.72 -1.13
N ILE A 103 2.15 0.16 -1.39
CA ILE A 103 0.80 -0.25 -1.81
C ILE A 103 0.86 -0.99 -3.14
N TYR A 104 1.61 -0.47 -4.12
CA TYR A 104 1.80 -1.13 -5.42
C TYR A 104 2.49 -2.50 -5.37
N ARG A 105 3.10 -2.87 -4.23
CA ARG A 105 3.76 -4.17 -4.04
C ARG A 105 2.85 -5.18 -3.34
N ASN A 106 1.59 -4.81 -3.07
CA ASN A 106 0.62 -5.54 -2.28
C ASN A 106 -0.30 -6.42 -3.14
N THR A 107 0.26 -7.28 -3.99
CA THR A 107 -0.56 -8.25 -4.73
C THR A 107 -0.13 -9.65 -4.31
N ASP A 108 -1.08 -10.57 -4.17
CA ASP A 108 -0.82 -11.93 -3.67
C ASP A 108 0.25 -12.63 -4.52
N ALA A 109 0.22 -12.43 -5.84
CA ALA A 109 1.27 -12.86 -6.75
C ALA A 109 2.67 -12.30 -6.41
N TRP A 110 2.78 -11.02 -6.05
CA TRP A 110 4.07 -10.44 -5.63
C TRP A 110 4.59 -11.08 -4.34
N GLU A 111 3.70 -11.51 -3.43
CA GLU A 111 4.04 -12.07 -2.13
C GLU A 111 4.70 -13.44 -2.24
N GLU A 112 4.07 -14.35 -3.00
CA GLU A 112 4.56 -15.70 -3.24
C GLU A 112 5.93 -15.69 -3.95
N HIS A 113 6.16 -14.72 -4.83
CA HIS A 113 7.39 -14.68 -5.63
C HIS A 113 8.55 -13.91 -5.01
N ARG A 114 8.34 -13.05 -3.99
CA ARG A 114 9.43 -12.27 -3.35
C ARG A 114 9.34 -12.10 -1.81
N HIS A 115 8.92 -13.15 -1.13
CA HIS A 115 8.60 -13.33 0.30
C HIS A 115 9.25 -12.51 1.45
N LYS A 116 10.40 -11.81 1.34
CA LYS A 116 11.04 -11.19 2.53
C LYS A 116 11.32 -9.70 2.47
N ARG A 117 11.89 -9.20 1.36
CA ARG A 117 12.21 -7.77 1.24
C ARG A 117 11.00 -6.90 0.90
N TRP A 118 9.94 -7.49 0.36
CA TRP A 118 8.81 -6.76 -0.20
C TRP A 118 7.66 -6.61 0.82
N MET A 119 7.54 -7.57 1.73
CA MET A 119 6.73 -7.43 2.95
C MET A 119 7.19 -6.31 3.87
N ALA A 120 8.43 -5.82 3.72
CA ALA A 120 8.96 -4.73 4.54
C ALA A 120 8.11 -3.46 4.42
N GLY A 121 7.46 -3.23 3.29
CA GLY A 121 6.71 -1.99 3.06
C GLY A 121 5.41 -1.85 3.84
N ARG A 122 4.97 -2.87 4.58
CA ARG A 122 3.62 -2.93 5.15
C ARG A 122 3.53 -3.69 6.47
N ILE A 123 2.57 -3.32 7.31
CA ILE A 123 2.15 -4.04 8.51
C ILE A 123 0.62 -4.00 8.63
N GLY A 124 0.04 -4.99 9.31
CA GLY A 124 -1.39 -4.99 9.60
C GLY A 124 -1.73 -4.03 10.73
N LEU A 125 -3.00 -3.65 10.80
CA LEU A 125 -3.60 -2.91 11.91
C LEU A 125 -4.67 -3.80 12.54
N ARG A 126 -4.63 -3.96 13.87
CA ARG A 126 -5.77 -4.56 14.59
C ARG A 126 -6.93 -3.56 14.64
N PRO A 127 -8.18 -4.05 14.67
CA PRO A 127 -9.34 -3.22 15.01
C PRO A 127 -9.09 -2.45 16.28
N PHE A 128 -9.48 -1.18 16.23
CA PHE A 128 -9.44 -0.30 17.38
C PHE A 128 -10.85 -0.27 17.95
N PRO A 129 -11.05 -0.50 19.26
CA PRO A 129 -12.39 -0.63 19.84
C PRO A 129 -13.28 0.63 19.74
N GLU A 130 -12.75 1.75 19.24
CA GLU A 130 -13.50 3.00 18.99
C GLU A 130 -13.65 3.30 17.49
N ALA A 131 -13.21 2.40 16.61
CA ALA A 131 -13.47 2.47 15.18
C ALA A 131 -14.61 1.51 14.86
N ASP A 132 -15.85 2.02 14.84
CA ASP A 132 -16.99 1.27 14.30
C ASP A 132 -16.63 0.79 12.88
N ASP A 133 -16.92 -0.47 12.58
CA ASP A 133 -16.60 -1.11 11.29
C ASP A 133 -17.21 -0.36 10.09
N ASP A 134 -18.24 0.44 10.32
CA ASP A 134 -18.96 1.20 9.30
C ASP A 134 -18.46 2.63 9.13
N GLY A 135 -17.72 3.16 10.10
CA GLY A 135 -17.20 4.54 10.07
C GLY A 135 -18.27 5.64 10.06
N ASP A 136 -19.54 5.31 10.29
CA ASP A 136 -20.68 6.23 10.18
C ASP A 136 -21.29 6.66 11.53
N THR A 137 -20.98 5.99 12.63
CA THR A 137 -21.40 6.39 13.98
C THR A 137 -20.18 6.81 14.81
N LEU A 138 -20.13 8.10 15.15
CA LEU A 138 -19.25 8.58 16.22
C LEU A 138 -19.88 8.15 17.55
N PRO A 139 -19.16 7.43 18.42
CA PRO A 139 -19.62 7.26 19.80
C PRO A 139 -19.74 8.64 20.45
N GLU A 140 -20.79 8.85 21.25
CA GLU A 140 -20.97 10.05 22.06
C GLU A 140 -19.75 10.24 22.99
N GLY A 141 -18.76 11.02 22.55
CA GLY A 141 -17.63 11.47 23.37
C GLY A 141 -16.22 11.21 22.83
N GLY A 142 -16.02 10.52 21.70
CA GLY A 142 -14.69 10.27 21.12
C GLY A 142 -14.62 10.64 19.63
N THR A 143 -13.70 11.53 19.25
CA THR A 143 -13.58 12.02 17.85
C THR A 143 -12.43 11.34 17.11
N TRP A 144 -12.70 10.21 16.46
CA TRP A 144 -11.77 9.63 15.48
C TRP A 144 -12.46 9.41 14.13
N SER A 145 -12.38 10.41 13.25
CA SER A 145 -13.02 10.47 11.92
C SER A 145 -12.25 9.71 10.81
N TRP A 146 -11.72 8.52 11.10
CA TRP A 146 -11.01 7.74 10.07
C TRP A 146 -11.92 6.63 9.54
N SER A 147 -12.23 6.71 8.24
CA SER A 147 -12.94 5.65 7.52
C SER A 147 -11.91 4.78 6.81
N ARG A 148 -12.00 3.46 6.97
CA ARG A 148 -11.19 2.42 6.28
C ARG A 148 -11.13 2.60 4.76
N LYS A 149 -12.15 3.27 4.25
CA LYS A 149 -12.49 3.47 2.86
C LYS A 149 -11.54 4.43 2.10
N VAL A 150 -10.88 5.38 2.78
CA VAL A 150 -10.02 6.39 2.14
C VAL A 150 -8.59 6.37 2.67
N PRO A 151 -7.56 6.25 1.79
CA PRO A 151 -6.19 6.30 2.22
C PRO A 151 -5.84 7.59 2.97
N ARG A 152 -5.19 7.46 4.13
CA ARG A 152 -4.78 8.61 4.96
C ARG A 152 -3.34 8.47 5.40
N ARG A 153 -2.64 9.60 5.49
CA ARG A 153 -1.42 9.65 6.29
C ARG A 153 -1.81 9.57 7.75
N VAL A 154 -1.23 8.61 8.45
CA VAL A 154 -1.49 8.41 9.87
C VAL A 154 -0.19 8.30 10.62
N THR A 155 -0.20 8.77 11.86
CA THR A 155 0.80 8.45 12.86
C THR A 155 0.12 7.68 13.97
N LEU A 156 0.56 6.46 14.20
CA LEU A 156 -0.02 5.55 15.18
C LEU A 156 0.97 5.41 16.33
N ILE A 157 0.43 5.36 17.54
CA ILE A 157 1.13 4.89 18.72
C ILE A 157 0.46 3.58 19.11
N GLY A 158 1.25 2.54 19.39
CA GLY A 158 0.69 1.23 19.67
C GLY A 158 1.75 0.21 20.04
N ARG A 159 1.29 -1.01 20.28
CA ARG A 159 2.17 -2.16 20.50
C ARG A 159 2.26 -3.01 19.26
N LEU A 160 3.48 -3.36 18.86
CA LEU A 160 3.68 -4.34 17.80
C LEU A 160 3.37 -5.74 18.29
N HIS A 161 2.90 -6.56 17.37
CA HIS A 161 2.66 -7.97 17.57
C HIS A 161 3.03 -8.77 16.30
N ASP A 162 3.53 -9.99 16.46
CA ASP A 162 3.83 -10.92 15.39
C ASP A 162 2.71 -11.95 15.26
N CYS A 163 1.98 -11.89 14.14
CA CYS A 163 0.87 -12.81 13.85
C CYS A 163 1.26 -14.28 14.00
N SER A 164 2.53 -14.65 13.77
CA SER A 164 2.98 -16.05 13.91
C SER A 164 2.91 -16.60 15.34
N LEU A 165 2.75 -15.74 16.35
CA LEU A 165 2.58 -16.14 17.75
C LEU A 165 1.12 -16.49 18.11
N ASP A 166 0.16 -15.88 17.41
CA ASP A 166 -1.28 -16.09 17.65
C ASP A 166 -1.77 -17.46 17.15
N TRP A 167 -1.21 -17.98 16.05
CA TRP A 167 -1.52 -19.31 15.49
C TRP A 167 -1.37 -20.46 16.51
N SER A 168 -0.59 -20.26 17.57
CA SER A 168 -0.34 -21.25 18.63
C SER A 168 -1.10 -21.00 19.94
N ARG A 169 -1.86 -19.90 20.06
CA ARG A 169 -2.36 -19.39 21.34
C ARG A 169 -3.81 -18.89 21.35
N GLY A 170 -4.47 -18.77 20.20
CA GLY A 170 -5.85 -18.32 20.15
C GLY A 170 -6.85 -19.37 20.62
N ASP A 171 -7.82 -18.98 21.46
CA ASP A 171 -9.05 -19.75 21.63
C ASP A 171 -9.89 -19.54 20.36
N PRO A 172 -10.14 -20.59 19.56
CA PRO A 172 -10.90 -20.47 18.31
C PRO A 172 -12.32 -19.93 18.48
N ASN A 173 -12.83 -19.84 19.71
CA ASN A 173 -14.17 -19.37 20.03
C ASN A 173 -14.22 -17.95 20.62
N SER A 174 -13.12 -17.21 20.59
CA SER A 174 -13.13 -15.79 21.00
C SER A 174 -13.40 -14.88 19.79
N ASP A 175 -14.15 -13.79 19.98
CA ASP A 175 -14.33 -12.74 18.95
C ASP A 175 -12.96 -12.18 18.50
N ASP A 176 -12.00 -12.18 19.44
CA ASP A 176 -10.60 -11.87 19.23
C ASP A 176 -9.91 -12.83 18.23
N PHE A 177 -10.37 -14.08 18.10
CA PHE A 177 -9.84 -15.06 17.16
C PHE A 177 -10.40 -14.89 15.75
N GLU A 178 -11.69 -14.61 15.60
CA GLU A 178 -12.32 -14.41 14.28
C GLU A 178 -11.71 -13.20 13.54
N ILE A 179 -11.50 -12.10 14.27
CA ILE A 179 -10.79 -10.90 13.78
C ILE A 179 -9.31 -11.18 13.49
N ARG A 180 -8.66 -12.07 14.24
CA ARG A 180 -7.23 -12.37 14.07
C ARG A 180 -6.97 -13.42 12.99
N MET A 181 -7.88 -14.37 12.79
CA MET A 181 -7.61 -15.63 12.11
C MET A 181 -8.69 -16.06 11.12
N GLY A 182 -9.84 -15.38 11.06
CA GLY A 182 -10.92 -15.65 10.09
C GLY A 182 -10.85 -14.72 8.87
N THR A 183 -10.74 -13.40 9.09
CA THR A 183 -10.81 -12.39 8.01
C THR A 183 -9.76 -11.27 8.09
N GLY A 184 -8.95 -11.22 9.15
CA GLY A 184 -7.99 -10.14 9.39
C GLY A 184 -6.60 -10.35 8.77
N TRP A 185 -5.74 -9.32 8.87
CA TRP A 185 -4.36 -9.36 8.35
C TRP A 185 -3.60 -10.63 8.74
N CYS A 186 -3.72 -11.09 9.99
CA CYS A 186 -3.00 -12.27 10.46
C CYS A 186 -3.48 -13.60 9.86
N HIS A 187 -4.69 -13.66 9.29
CA HIS A 187 -5.20 -14.81 8.54
C HIS A 187 -4.42 -15.00 7.24
N TYR A 188 -4.31 -13.92 6.45
CA TYR A 188 -3.61 -13.96 5.16
C TYR A 188 -2.09 -13.75 5.29
N ASN A 189 -1.61 -13.16 6.39
CA ASN A 189 -0.21 -12.77 6.55
C ASN A 189 0.39 -13.25 7.89
N SER A 190 1.49 -14.00 7.82
CA SER A 190 2.37 -14.28 8.98
C SER A 190 3.30 -13.10 9.32
N GLY A 191 2.74 -11.88 9.38
CA GLY A 191 3.46 -10.60 9.44
C GLY A 191 3.41 -9.86 10.78
N ALA A 192 3.95 -8.64 10.80
CA ALA A 192 3.74 -7.73 11.92
C ALA A 192 2.33 -7.12 11.87
N VAL A 193 1.72 -6.94 13.02
CA VAL A 193 0.48 -6.19 13.22
C VAL A 193 0.71 -5.15 14.33
N LEU A 194 0.13 -3.97 14.19
CA LEU A 194 0.11 -2.97 15.26
C LEU A 194 -1.25 -3.02 15.95
N ARG A 195 -1.25 -3.08 17.28
CA ARG A 195 -2.41 -2.73 18.11
C ARG A 195 -2.28 -1.25 18.47
N PRO A 196 -2.96 -0.34 17.76
CA PRO A 196 -2.92 1.08 18.10
C PRO A 196 -3.55 1.31 19.48
N VAL A 197 -3.04 2.31 20.18
CA VAL A 197 -3.60 2.91 21.41
C VAL A 197 -3.92 4.39 21.21
N ALA A 198 -3.30 5.02 20.21
CA ALA A 198 -3.64 6.35 19.74
C ALA A 198 -3.34 6.46 18.23
N ILE A 199 -4.12 7.28 17.54
CA ILE A 199 -3.94 7.61 16.13
C ILE A 199 -3.91 9.12 15.97
N VAL A 200 -3.12 9.62 15.03
CA VAL A 200 -3.22 10.98 14.53
C VAL A 200 -3.36 10.85 13.02
N ALA A 201 -4.57 11.05 12.52
CA ALA A 201 -4.85 11.00 11.10
C ALA A 201 -4.75 12.41 10.51
N GLU A 202 -3.97 12.54 9.44
CA GLU A 202 -3.96 13.74 8.61
C GLU A 202 -5.17 13.72 7.65
N SER A 203 -5.27 14.77 6.82
CA SER A 203 -6.25 14.83 5.74
C SER A 203 -6.12 13.62 4.80
N PRO A 204 -7.23 13.18 4.16
CA PRO A 204 -7.20 12.21 3.07
C PRO A 204 -6.07 12.47 2.09
N VAL A 205 -5.27 11.44 1.80
CA VAL A 205 -4.21 11.57 0.81
C VAL A 205 -4.74 11.20 -0.56
N LYS A 206 -4.44 12.06 -1.54
CA LYS A 206 -4.61 11.71 -2.94
C LYS A 206 -3.68 10.55 -3.26
N PHE A 207 -4.24 9.45 -3.75
CA PHE A 207 -3.42 8.34 -4.17
C PHE A 207 -2.55 8.77 -5.37
N ILE A 208 -1.25 8.50 -5.26
CA ILE A 208 -0.29 8.81 -6.32
C ILE A 208 -0.16 7.62 -7.25
N ARG A 209 -0.63 7.78 -8.49
CA ARG A 209 -0.50 6.73 -9.50
C ARG A 209 0.95 6.61 -9.95
N MET A 210 1.50 5.41 -9.87
CA MET A 210 2.85 5.12 -10.36
C MET A 210 2.79 4.85 -11.86
N THR A 211 3.56 5.60 -12.65
CA THR A 211 3.52 5.55 -14.12
C THR A 211 4.90 5.54 -14.74
N GLY A 212 4.97 5.25 -16.03
CA GLY A 212 6.22 5.23 -16.79
C GLY A 212 7.01 3.93 -16.66
N THR A 213 8.07 3.83 -17.47
CA THR A 213 8.89 2.60 -17.62
C THR A 213 9.61 2.22 -16.33
N ARG A 214 10.13 3.20 -15.57
CA ARG A 214 10.81 2.98 -14.29
C ARG A 214 9.86 2.38 -13.25
N ALA A 215 8.67 2.96 -13.11
CA ALA A 215 7.67 2.46 -12.19
C ALA A 215 7.22 1.05 -12.60
N ARG A 216 6.97 0.82 -13.90
CA ARG A 216 6.64 -0.51 -14.43
C ARG A 216 7.71 -1.55 -14.09
N GLY A 217 8.99 -1.21 -14.19
CA GLY A 217 10.07 -2.11 -13.80
C GLY A 217 10.14 -2.42 -12.29
N LYS A 218 9.80 -1.43 -11.46
CA LYS A 218 9.93 -1.52 -9.99
C LYS A 218 8.69 -2.09 -9.28
N TYR A 219 7.51 -1.82 -9.83
CA TYR A 219 6.22 -2.05 -9.20
C TYR A 219 5.26 -2.87 -10.06
N GLY A 220 5.54 -3.02 -11.36
CA GLY A 220 4.57 -3.60 -12.27
C GLY A 220 4.46 -5.12 -12.20
N ASP A 221 3.25 -5.58 -11.92
CA ASP A 221 2.77 -6.96 -11.97
C ASP A 221 1.87 -7.27 -13.16
N VAL A 222 1.62 -6.32 -14.07
CA VAL A 222 0.87 -6.63 -15.29
C VAL A 222 1.69 -6.39 -16.54
N VAL A 223 1.54 -7.29 -17.50
CA VAL A 223 2.22 -7.26 -18.79
C VAL A 223 1.18 -7.29 -19.91
N PRO A 224 1.48 -6.76 -21.10
CA PRO A 224 0.59 -6.95 -22.25
C PRO A 224 0.33 -8.44 -22.45
N LEU A 225 -0.93 -8.83 -22.67
CA LEU A 225 -1.30 -10.21 -22.98
C LEU A 225 -0.60 -10.63 -24.27
N ARG A 226 0.27 -11.66 -24.20
CA ARG A 226 1.04 -12.16 -25.35
C ARG A 226 0.52 -13.53 -25.77
N ASN A 227 0.29 -13.70 -27.07
CA ASN A 227 0.17 -15.00 -27.74
C ASN A 227 -0.91 -15.96 -27.21
N ASP A 228 -2.04 -15.44 -26.70
CA ASP A 228 -3.25 -16.25 -26.50
C ASP A 228 -4.35 -15.74 -27.44
N ALA A 229 -4.33 -16.24 -28.68
CA ALA A 229 -5.25 -15.82 -29.73
C ALA A 229 -6.71 -16.16 -29.38
N THR A 230 -6.94 -17.29 -28.71
CA THR A 230 -8.27 -17.73 -28.31
C THR A 230 -8.82 -16.82 -27.22
N LEU A 231 -8.08 -16.61 -26.12
CA LEU A 231 -8.51 -15.71 -25.05
C LEU A 231 -8.72 -14.29 -25.57
N THR A 232 -7.80 -13.80 -26.41
CA THR A 232 -7.93 -12.48 -27.05
C THR A 232 -9.21 -12.38 -27.87
N ALA A 233 -9.51 -13.38 -28.72
CA ALA A 233 -10.72 -13.38 -29.53
C ALA A 233 -11.99 -13.40 -28.67
N THR A 234 -12.02 -14.22 -27.63
CA THR A 234 -13.14 -14.33 -26.68
C THR A 234 -13.38 -13.01 -25.94
N ILE A 235 -12.32 -12.39 -25.41
CA ILE A 235 -12.39 -11.08 -24.74
C ILE A 235 -12.89 -10.02 -25.71
N MET A 236 -12.31 -9.94 -26.92
CA MET A 236 -12.73 -8.92 -27.90
C MET A 236 -14.18 -9.11 -28.35
N ALA A 237 -14.64 -10.35 -28.51
CA ALA A 237 -16.04 -10.64 -28.84
C ALA A 237 -16.99 -10.20 -27.71
N PHE A 238 -16.62 -10.39 -26.44
CA PHE A 238 -17.36 -9.87 -25.29
C PHE A 238 -17.40 -8.35 -25.28
N LEU A 239 -16.23 -7.68 -25.39
CA LEU A 239 -16.15 -6.23 -25.38
C LEU A 239 -16.95 -5.59 -26.51
N ASN A 240 -16.93 -6.18 -27.70
CA ASN A 240 -17.74 -5.70 -28.82
C ASN A 240 -19.24 -5.73 -28.50
N ARG A 241 -19.74 -6.81 -27.89
CA ARG A 241 -21.13 -6.92 -27.46
C ARG A 241 -21.45 -5.91 -26.34
N LEU A 242 -20.55 -5.78 -25.36
CA LEU A 242 -20.69 -4.81 -24.27
C LEU A 242 -20.76 -3.38 -24.79
N PHE A 243 -19.81 -2.97 -25.63
CA PHE A 243 -19.78 -1.62 -26.18
C PHE A 243 -20.99 -1.31 -27.05
N ASP A 244 -21.47 -2.29 -27.80
CA ASP A 244 -22.66 -2.16 -28.62
C ASP A 244 -23.93 -2.02 -27.78
N ALA A 245 -24.09 -2.82 -26.73
CA ALA A 245 -25.20 -2.70 -25.78
C ALA A 245 -25.20 -1.32 -25.08
N VAL A 246 -24.04 -0.88 -24.58
CA VAL A 246 -23.90 0.43 -23.92
C VAL A 246 -24.18 1.58 -24.89
N ARG A 247 -23.71 1.51 -26.15
CA ARG A 247 -24.02 2.51 -27.19
C ARG A 247 -25.51 2.61 -27.48
N ARG A 248 -26.24 1.49 -27.46
CA ARG A 248 -27.70 1.47 -27.64
C ARG A 248 -28.48 1.87 -26.38
N GLY A 249 -27.84 2.04 -25.24
CA GLY A 249 -28.55 2.21 -23.97
C GLY A 249 -29.22 0.93 -23.47
N ASP A 250 -28.83 -0.24 -23.99
CA ASP A 250 -29.45 -1.53 -23.70
C ASP A 250 -28.91 -2.12 -22.39
N ARG A 251 -29.50 -1.68 -21.27
CA ARG A 251 -29.15 -2.15 -19.92
C ARG A 251 -29.34 -3.65 -19.78
N ARG A 252 -30.33 -4.24 -20.46
CA ARG A 252 -30.64 -5.65 -20.34
C ARG A 252 -29.58 -6.51 -20.99
N ALA A 253 -29.17 -6.17 -22.21
CA ALA A 253 -28.07 -6.86 -22.87
C ALA A 253 -26.75 -6.76 -22.08
N VAL A 254 -26.53 -5.66 -21.35
CA VAL A 254 -25.39 -5.57 -20.42
C VAL A 254 -25.52 -6.58 -19.29
N LEU A 255 -26.66 -6.65 -18.60
CA LEU A 255 -26.86 -7.62 -17.52
C LEU A 255 -26.70 -9.07 -18.00
N ASP A 256 -27.27 -9.41 -19.16
CA ASP A 256 -27.15 -10.75 -19.75
C ASP A 256 -25.70 -11.15 -20.04
N LEU A 257 -24.84 -10.19 -20.40
CA LEU A 257 -23.41 -10.45 -20.62
C LEU A 257 -22.67 -10.83 -19.33
N TYR A 258 -23.14 -10.35 -18.18
CA TYR A 258 -22.54 -10.60 -16.87
C TYR A 258 -23.27 -11.70 -16.09
N ASP A 259 -24.15 -12.45 -16.77
CA ASP A 259 -24.97 -13.53 -16.19
C ASP A 259 -25.97 -13.05 -15.11
N TYR A 260 -26.36 -11.77 -15.18
CA TYR A 260 -27.38 -11.17 -14.32
C TYR A 260 -28.79 -11.32 -14.92
N SER A 261 -29.02 -12.43 -15.62
CA SER A 261 -30.24 -12.59 -16.42
C SER A 261 -31.51 -12.74 -15.58
N GLU A 262 -31.38 -13.14 -14.32
CA GLU A 262 -32.52 -13.29 -13.41
C GLU A 262 -32.92 -11.98 -12.73
N ILE A 263 -32.07 -10.94 -12.82
CA ILE A 263 -32.29 -9.65 -12.16
C ILE A 263 -33.28 -8.82 -12.98
N ALA A 264 -34.39 -8.43 -12.34
CA ALA A 264 -35.41 -7.60 -12.92
C ALA A 264 -34.94 -6.16 -13.13
N LEU A 265 -35.24 -5.60 -14.31
CA LEU A 265 -34.95 -4.20 -14.63
C LEU A 265 -36.23 -3.36 -14.53
N ALA A 266 -36.21 -2.37 -13.65
CA ALA A 266 -37.15 -1.27 -13.62
C ALA A 266 -36.74 -0.17 -14.62
N PRO A 267 -37.64 0.76 -14.98
CA PRO A 267 -37.33 1.88 -15.89
C PRO A 267 -36.11 2.71 -15.46
N ASN A 268 -35.90 2.84 -14.14
CA ASN A 268 -34.84 3.66 -13.56
C ASN A 268 -33.59 2.88 -13.12
N GLY A 269 -33.55 1.55 -13.28
CA GLY A 269 -32.42 0.74 -12.82
C GLY A 269 -32.87 -0.64 -12.33
N ILE A 270 -32.13 -1.21 -11.38
CA ILE A 270 -32.55 -2.41 -10.65
C ILE A 270 -33.28 -1.94 -9.41
N GLU A 271 -34.47 -2.48 -9.17
CA GLU A 271 -35.15 -2.33 -7.88
C GLU A 271 -34.49 -3.31 -6.90
N ILE A 272 -33.78 -2.76 -5.92
CA ILE A 272 -33.22 -3.49 -4.79
C ILE A 272 -34.03 -3.05 -3.58
N SER A 273 -34.56 -3.98 -2.81
CA SER A 273 -35.26 -3.63 -1.56
C SER A 273 -34.28 -3.06 -0.53
N GLU A 274 -34.77 -2.23 0.40
CA GLU A 274 -33.93 -1.70 1.49
C GLU A 274 -33.37 -2.83 2.38
N ASP A 275 -34.11 -3.94 2.49
CA ASP A 275 -33.69 -5.13 3.23
C ASP A 275 -32.53 -5.87 2.52
N GLU A 276 -32.55 -6.00 1.19
CA GLU A 276 -31.45 -6.58 0.39
C GLU A 276 -30.19 -5.69 0.39
N LEU A 277 -30.35 -4.37 0.52
CA LEU A 277 -29.22 -3.45 0.67
C LEU A 277 -28.55 -3.55 2.05
N ALA A 278 -29.27 -4.04 3.08
CA ALA A 278 -28.78 -4.10 4.46
C ALA A 278 -28.00 -5.40 4.78
N GLU A 279 -28.19 -6.48 4.01
CA GLU A 279 -27.44 -7.73 4.17
C GLU A 279 -26.08 -7.65 3.43
N GLU A 280 -25.13 -6.88 3.98
CA GLU A 280 -23.77 -6.67 3.42
C GLU A 280 -22.84 -7.90 3.41
N ALA A 281 -23.29 -9.10 3.79
CA ALA A 281 -22.38 -10.18 4.16
C ALA A 281 -21.87 -11.08 3.02
N ASP A 282 -22.51 -11.11 1.85
CA ASP A 282 -21.99 -11.77 0.65
C ASP A 282 -22.56 -11.04 -0.56
N ILE A 283 -21.71 -10.69 -1.53
CA ILE A 283 -22.00 -9.80 -2.65
C ILE A 283 -23.31 -10.18 -3.35
N ASP A 284 -24.42 -9.51 -3.01
CA ASP A 284 -25.72 -9.73 -3.65
C ASP A 284 -25.57 -9.45 -5.16
N PRO A 285 -25.92 -10.42 -6.03
CA PRO A 285 -25.94 -10.23 -7.48
C PRO A 285 -26.67 -8.95 -7.91
N ALA A 286 -27.75 -8.57 -7.23
CA ALA A 286 -28.53 -7.35 -7.50
C ALA A 286 -27.71 -6.08 -7.26
N VAL A 287 -26.97 -6.02 -6.14
CA VAL A 287 -26.06 -4.90 -5.82
C VAL A 287 -24.93 -4.81 -6.85
N SER A 288 -24.30 -5.94 -7.20
CA SER A 288 -23.26 -5.98 -8.23
C SER A 288 -23.76 -5.54 -9.61
N ALA A 289 -24.96 -5.98 -9.98
CA ALA A 289 -25.60 -5.60 -11.22
C ALA A 289 -25.94 -4.10 -11.23
N GLN A 290 -26.39 -3.54 -10.11
CA GLN A 290 -26.66 -2.09 -10.00
C GLN A 290 -25.38 -1.28 -10.11
N HIS A 291 -24.30 -1.69 -9.46
CA HIS A 291 -22.98 -1.05 -9.60
C HIS A 291 -22.47 -1.10 -11.05
N THR A 292 -22.59 -2.25 -11.71
CA THR A 292 -22.26 -2.43 -13.12
C THR A 292 -23.01 -1.45 -14.00
N LEU A 293 -24.33 -1.33 -13.83
CA LEU A 293 -25.16 -0.40 -14.59
C LEU A 293 -24.83 1.06 -14.26
N LYS A 294 -24.61 1.41 -13.00
CA LYS A 294 -24.26 2.77 -12.57
C LYS A 294 -22.94 3.22 -13.17
N LEU A 295 -21.95 2.32 -13.23
CA LEU A 295 -20.65 2.63 -13.81
C LEU A 295 -20.75 2.83 -15.35
N LEU A 296 -21.51 1.99 -16.06
CA LEU A 296 -21.66 2.06 -17.52
C LEU A 296 -22.64 3.15 -18.00
N PHE A 297 -23.70 3.42 -17.24
CA PHE A 297 -24.81 4.30 -17.63
C PHE A 297 -25.06 5.49 -16.70
N GLY A 298 -24.65 5.41 -15.42
CA GLY A 298 -25.09 6.31 -14.35
C GLY A 298 -24.48 7.71 -14.34
N SER A 299 -23.34 7.94 -15.01
CA SER A 299 -22.84 9.30 -15.22
C SER A 299 -22.20 9.47 -16.61
N PRO A 300 -22.59 10.50 -17.39
CA PRO A 300 -22.02 10.80 -18.69
C PRO A 300 -20.56 11.26 -18.62
N ASP A 301 -20.03 11.55 -17.42
CA ASP A 301 -18.67 12.06 -17.24
C ASP A 301 -17.64 10.99 -16.90
N THR A 302 -18.08 9.75 -16.65
CA THR A 302 -17.12 8.66 -16.45
C THR A 302 -16.31 8.48 -17.73
N PRO A 303 -14.98 8.31 -17.63
CA PRO A 303 -14.15 7.97 -18.80
C PRO A 303 -14.70 6.78 -19.58
N LEU A 304 -15.37 5.88 -18.87
CA LEU A 304 -16.03 4.71 -19.40
C LEU A 304 -17.22 5.01 -20.29
N SER A 305 -18.19 5.80 -19.81
CA SER A 305 -19.39 6.11 -20.58
C SER A 305 -19.05 6.96 -21.82
N ARG A 306 -18.05 7.85 -21.72
CA ARG A 306 -17.51 8.60 -22.87
C ARG A 306 -16.80 7.70 -23.88
N ALA A 307 -15.89 6.84 -23.41
CA ALA A 307 -15.11 5.96 -24.29
C ALA A 307 -16.00 5.07 -25.15
N VAL A 308 -17.15 4.65 -24.63
CA VAL A 308 -18.08 3.79 -25.34
C VAL A 308 -19.06 4.58 -26.22
N ARG A 309 -19.49 5.77 -25.80
CA ARG A 309 -20.43 6.61 -26.58
C ARG A 309 -19.75 7.31 -27.77
N ASP A 310 -18.50 7.73 -27.62
CA ASP A 310 -17.81 8.60 -28.59
C ASP A 310 -17.10 7.83 -29.73
N GLY A 311 -17.05 6.49 -29.68
CA GLY A 311 -16.46 5.66 -30.74
C GLY A 311 -15.98 4.28 -30.28
N ALA A 312 -15.18 3.60 -31.11
CA ALA A 312 -14.53 2.35 -30.74
C ALA A 312 -13.29 2.67 -29.87
N PRO A 313 -13.33 2.42 -28.56
CA PRO A 313 -12.22 2.82 -27.69
C PRO A 313 -10.98 1.98 -28.01
N ALA A 314 -9.80 2.55 -27.80
CA ALA A 314 -8.57 1.77 -27.89
C ALA A 314 -8.58 0.75 -26.75
N VAL A 315 -8.60 -0.54 -27.08
CA VAL A 315 -8.55 -1.64 -26.11
C VAL A 315 -7.12 -2.15 -26.01
N ARG A 316 -6.66 -2.41 -24.79
CA ARG A 316 -5.43 -3.18 -24.51
C ARG A 316 -5.71 -4.26 -23.48
N LEU A 317 -5.15 -5.43 -23.75
CA LEU A 317 -5.26 -6.59 -22.88
C LEU A 317 -3.98 -6.74 -22.08
N PHE A 318 -4.13 -7.00 -20.79
CA PHE A 318 -3.05 -7.24 -19.86
C PHE A 318 -3.24 -8.62 -19.23
N ALA A 319 -2.15 -9.31 -18.96
CA ALA A 319 -2.12 -10.52 -18.15
C ALA A 319 -1.35 -10.24 -16.86
N PRO A 320 -1.66 -10.96 -15.78
CA PRO A 320 -0.79 -10.95 -14.61
C PRO A 320 0.58 -11.46 -15.02
N ARG A 321 1.61 -10.80 -14.51
CA ARG A 321 3.00 -11.19 -14.73
C ARG A 321 3.33 -12.49 -14.04
N TRP A 322 2.66 -12.75 -12.92
CA TRP A 322 2.71 -14.00 -12.20
C TRP A 322 1.29 -14.38 -11.82
N LYS A 323 0.90 -15.62 -12.10
CA LYS A 323 -0.49 -16.07 -11.92
C LYS A 323 -0.60 -16.85 -10.62
N THR A 324 -1.51 -16.44 -9.74
CA THR A 324 -1.97 -17.23 -8.59
C THR A 324 -3.34 -17.85 -8.88
N GLU A 325 -3.83 -18.69 -7.98
CA GLU A 325 -5.15 -19.33 -8.10
C GLU A 325 -6.31 -18.32 -8.08
N HIS A 326 -6.11 -17.16 -7.46
CA HIS A 326 -7.16 -16.15 -7.26
C HIS A 326 -7.06 -14.95 -8.22
N GLU A 327 -6.01 -14.89 -9.05
CA GLU A 327 -5.84 -13.77 -9.99
C GLU A 327 -6.60 -14.01 -11.30
N PRO A 328 -7.16 -12.94 -11.91
CA PRO A 328 -7.83 -13.07 -13.19
C PRO A 328 -6.84 -13.47 -14.29
N ASP A 329 -7.32 -14.21 -15.28
CA ASP A 329 -6.54 -14.60 -16.45
C ASP A 329 -6.06 -13.38 -17.26
N ALA A 330 -6.88 -12.33 -17.30
CA ALA A 330 -6.54 -11.10 -17.97
C ALA A 330 -7.30 -9.89 -17.39
N TRP A 331 -6.80 -8.71 -17.72
CA TRP A 331 -7.56 -7.47 -17.68
C TRP A 331 -7.73 -6.91 -19.09
N ALA A 332 -8.96 -6.57 -19.45
CA ALA A 332 -9.24 -5.81 -20.65
C ALA A 332 -9.44 -4.35 -20.28
N CYS A 333 -8.54 -3.48 -20.72
CA CYS A 333 -8.60 -2.06 -20.42
C CYS A 333 -8.85 -1.23 -21.66
N TRP A 334 -9.58 -0.13 -21.52
CA TRP A 334 -9.88 0.77 -22.63
C TRP A 334 -10.01 2.23 -22.21
N THR A 335 -9.84 3.12 -23.17
CA THR A 335 -9.76 4.57 -22.94
C THR A 335 -10.34 5.35 -24.11
N ALA A 336 -10.92 6.52 -23.79
CA ALA A 336 -11.28 7.55 -24.76
C ALA A 336 -10.08 8.43 -25.15
N ALA A 337 -9.01 8.45 -24.34
CA ALA A 337 -7.89 9.36 -24.54
C ALA A 337 -7.00 8.89 -25.70
N ARG A 338 -6.77 9.77 -26.67
CA ARG A 338 -5.97 9.49 -27.87
C ARG A 338 -4.51 9.14 -27.58
N SER A 339 -4.00 9.46 -26.39
CA SER A 339 -2.59 9.32 -26.00
C SER A 339 -2.38 8.52 -24.70
N ALA A 340 -3.27 7.56 -24.39
CA ALA A 340 -3.19 6.78 -23.16
C ALA A 340 -2.05 5.75 -23.11
N GLU A 341 -1.17 5.69 -24.12
CA GLU A 341 -0.10 4.68 -24.17
C GLU A 341 0.83 4.69 -22.97
N LYS A 342 1.11 5.89 -22.43
CA LYS A 342 1.93 6.07 -21.23
C LYS A 342 1.15 5.83 -19.94
N ASP A 343 -0.17 5.79 -20.06
CA ASP A 343 -1.10 5.76 -18.95
C ASP A 343 -1.75 4.40 -18.75
N TRP A 344 -1.40 3.38 -19.51
CA TRP A 344 -1.93 2.04 -19.25
C TRP A 344 -1.49 1.51 -17.87
N PRO A 345 -2.30 0.61 -17.26
CA PRO A 345 -1.93 -0.08 -16.04
C PRO A 345 -0.49 -0.59 -16.08
N ILE A 346 0.24 -0.31 -15.01
CA ILE A 346 1.49 -0.98 -14.73
C ILE A 346 1.29 -2.10 -13.71
N SER A 347 0.21 -2.05 -12.94
CA SER A 347 -0.12 -3.01 -11.88
C SER A 347 -1.58 -3.46 -11.86
N SER A 348 -1.92 -4.56 -11.21
CA SER A 348 -3.32 -4.97 -10.97
C SER A 348 -4.08 -3.93 -10.14
N ILE A 349 -3.40 -3.24 -9.23
CA ILE A 349 -3.97 -2.09 -8.48
C ILE A 349 -4.40 -0.96 -9.43
N ASP A 350 -3.70 -0.80 -10.55
CA ASP A 350 -4.08 0.15 -11.60
C ASP A 350 -5.24 -0.35 -12.47
N ALA A 351 -5.60 -1.63 -12.42
CA ALA A 351 -6.69 -2.20 -13.20
C ALA A 351 -8.07 -2.05 -12.53
N PHE A 352 -8.15 -1.70 -11.24
CA PHE A 352 -9.43 -1.35 -10.61
C PHE A 352 -10.10 -0.11 -11.25
N ASN A 353 -11.42 -0.06 -11.30
CA ASN A 353 -12.13 1.09 -11.87
C ASN A 353 -12.33 2.19 -10.85
N VAL A 354 -11.31 3.05 -10.69
CA VAL A 354 -11.37 4.19 -9.78
C VAL A 354 -11.53 5.50 -10.55
N ALA A 355 -12.39 6.40 -10.06
CA ALA A 355 -12.57 7.73 -10.63
C ALA A 355 -11.23 8.48 -10.80
N GLY A 356 -11.07 9.22 -11.90
CA GLY A 356 -9.86 9.99 -12.21
C GLY A 356 -8.78 9.24 -13.01
N ARG A 357 -8.96 7.94 -13.29
CA ARG A 357 -8.11 7.20 -14.23
C ARG A 357 -8.46 7.56 -15.68
N PRO A 358 -7.49 7.61 -16.61
CA PRO A 358 -7.77 7.90 -18.01
C PRO A 358 -8.33 6.68 -18.78
N TYR A 359 -8.49 5.53 -18.12
CA TYR A 359 -9.01 4.29 -18.70
C TYR A 359 -9.92 3.59 -17.68
N ALA A 360 -10.67 2.60 -18.17
CA ALA A 360 -11.39 1.62 -17.37
C ALA A 360 -10.86 0.21 -17.72
N CYS A 361 -11.03 -0.75 -16.82
CA CYS A 361 -10.71 -2.15 -17.08
C CYS A 361 -11.78 -3.09 -16.56
N ILE A 362 -11.82 -4.31 -17.09
CA ILE A 362 -12.55 -5.44 -16.49
C ILE A 362 -11.58 -6.59 -16.25
N SER A 363 -11.79 -7.32 -15.17
CA SER A 363 -11.15 -8.62 -14.98
C SER A 363 -11.83 -9.69 -15.83
N VAL A 364 -11.05 -10.67 -16.28
CA VAL A 364 -11.51 -11.81 -17.08
C VAL A 364 -10.99 -13.08 -16.43
N VAL A 365 -11.87 -14.03 -16.14
CA VAL A 365 -11.57 -15.36 -15.58
C VAL A 365 -12.01 -16.43 -16.59
N LYS A 366 -11.19 -17.46 -16.81
CA LYS A 366 -11.28 -18.40 -17.94
C LYS A 366 -12.24 -19.56 -17.71
N ASP A 367 -12.52 -19.92 -16.46
CA ASP A 367 -13.19 -21.20 -16.12
C ASP A 367 -14.70 -21.09 -15.83
N SER A 368 -15.30 -19.91 -15.90
CA SER A 368 -16.73 -19.72 -15.61
C SER A 368 -17.25 -18.44 -16.25
N SER A 369 -17.66 -18.53 -17.52
CA SER A 369 -18.12 -17.41 -18.36
C SER A 369 -17.14 -16.23 -18.39
N ILE A 370 -17.30 -15.25 -19.29
CA ILE A 370 -16.67 -13.95 -19.01
C ILE A 370 -17.58 -13.33 -17.95
N THR A 371 -17.38 -13.73 -16.69
CA THR A 371 -17.81 -12.94 -15.55
C THR A 371 -16.90 -11.72 -15.59
N GLY A 372 -17.33 -10.69 -16.33
CA GLY A 372 -16.69 -9.39 -16.23
C GLY A 372 -16.82 -8.98 -14.78
N GLY A 373 -15.77 -9.06 -13.99
CA GLY A 373 -15.75 -8.33 -12.74
C GLY A 373 -15.52 -6.88 -13.14
N ILE A 374 -16.56 -6.06 -13.19
CA ILE A 374 -16.31 -4.64 -12.94
C ILE A 374 -16.09 -4.58 -11.42
N SER A 375 -14.84 -4.76 -11.00
CA SER A 375 -14.47 -4.41 -9.63
C SER A 375 -14.55 -2.89 -9.52
N VAL A 376 -15.74 -2.43 -9.15
CA VAL A 376 -15.96 -1.12 -8.57
C VAL A 376 -15.77 -1.32 -7.09
N ASP A 377 -14.64 -0.87 -6.57
CA ASP A 377 -14.51 -0.74 -5.14
C ASP A 377 -15.34 0.49 -4.73
N ASP A 378 -16.65 0.32 -4.59
CA ASP A 378 -17.55 1.37 -4.10
C ASP A 378 -17.40 1.57 -2.58
N THR A 379 -16.68 0.68 -1.90
CA THR A 379 -16.19 0.92 -0.53
C THR A 379 -15.05 1.92 -0.51
N VAL A 380 -14.61 2.43 -1.66
CA VAL A 380 -13.57 3.44 -1.77
C VAL A 380 -14.16 4.76 -2.29
N PRO A 381 -14.41 5.75 -1.39
CA PRO A 381 -14.85 7.07 -1.74
C PRO A 381 -13.92 7.66 -2.78
N TYR A 382 -14.56 8.29 -3.78
CA TYR A 382 -13.99 9.22 -4.73
C TYR A 382 -12.52 9.58 -4.44
N ARG A 383 -11.58 8.86 -5.07
CA ARG A 383 -10.14 9.10 -4.94
C ARG A 383 -9.70 10.06 -6.06
N PRO A 384 -9.52 11.36 -5.83
CA PRO A 384 -8.84 12.20 -6.82
C PRO A 384 -7.36 11.81 -6.89
N TRP A 385 -6.91 11.32 -8.05
CA TRP A 385 -5.53 10.89 -8.26
C TRP A 385 -4.62 12.06 -8.62
N THR A 386 -3.33 11.92 -8.30
CA THR A 386 -2.26 12.74 -8.88
C THR A 386 -1.24 11.82 -9.53
N THR A 387 -0.81 12.15 -10.74
CA THR A 387 0.21 11.35 -11.45
C THR A 387 1.58 11.95 -11.17
N VAL A 388 2.54 11.10 -10.80
CA VAL A 388 3.93 11.51 -10.59
C VAL A 388 4.86 10.48 -11.25
N GLU A 389 5.77 10.95 -12.09
CA GLU A 389 6.90 10.12 -12.53
C GLU A 389 7.96 10.10 -11.41
N PRO A 390 8.51 8.92 -11.02
CA PRO A 390 9.51 8.86 -9.97
C PRO A 390 10.79 9.62 -10.37
N THR A 391 11.04 10.77 -9.74
CA THR A 391 12.28 11.55 -9.92
C THR A 391 13.48 10.86 -9.28
N ASP A 392 14.67 10.98 -9.88
CA ASP A 392 15.92 10.47 -9.33
C ASP A 392 16.25 11.10 -7.97
N ARG A 393 16.24 10.27 -6.92
CA ARG A 393 16.89 10.54 -5.63
C ARG A 393 17.62 9.30 -5.17
#